data_AF-A0A6S7KNS5-F1
#
_entry.id   AF-A0A6S7KNS5-F1
#
_cell.length_a   1.000
_cell.length_b   1.000
_cell.length_c   1.000
_cell.angle_alpha   90.00
_cell.angle_beta   90.00
_cell.angle_gamma   90.00
#
_symmetry.space_group_name_H-M   'P 1'
#
loop_
_entity.id
_entity.type
_entity.pdbx_description
1 polymer ?
#
loop_
_entity_poly.entity_id
_entity_poly.type
_entity_poly.pdbx_seq_one_letter_code
_entity_poly.pdbx_strand_id
1 'polypeptide(L)'
;MFNTKEKIFCDGDVDYAGQAVGLIIANTQSLADEAAEKVKITYTDCKTPIISIQDAIEASSFFSEQIVDQVFGDPDREMASSAHVISGEISLGTQHHIHMETHACLCIPGEEELEVYAATQYIDATQMAIAQVLNIPAKSVQVTCKRCGGAYGGKAIRGSVNSTACAVAAYVMNRPVRLRMNFKTNMEMVGKRFPYLAKYKVGVTSEGLLKAVDLTYYTACGNATTDSLLAYFSVMMDN
;
A
#
# COMPACT_ATOMS: atom_id res chain seq x y z
N MET A 1 -4.92 -10.95 -9.28
CA MET A 1 -5.15 -9.50 -9.09
C MET A 1 -4.04 -8.84 -8.28
N PHE A 2 -3.32 -9.55 -7.40
CA PHE A 2 -2.10 -9.03 -6.77
C PHE A 2 -1.03 -10.13 -6.78
N ASN A 3 0.00 -9.99 -7.61
CA ASN A 3 1.09 -10.97 -7.74
C ASN A 3 2.37 -10.54 -6.99
N THR A 4 2.33 -9.36 -6.38
CA THR A 4 3.44 -8.79 -5.63
C THR A 4 3.55 -9.48 -4.26
N LYS A 5 4.71 -10.07 -4.00
CA LYS A 5 5.01 -10.69 -2.70
C LYS A 5 5.65 -9.65 -1.80
N GLU A 6 5.08 -9.47 -0.61
CA GLU A 6 5.66 -8.63 0.43
C GLU A 6 6.05 -9.46 1.65
N LYS A 7 7.18 -9.09 2.27
CA LYS A 7 7.62 -9.69 3.53
C LYS A 7 6.83 -9.06 4.69
N ILE A 8 6.28 -9.89 5.58
CA ILE A 8 5.63 -9.43 6.82
C ILE A 8 6.66 -8.84 7.79
N PHE A 9 7.80 -9.51 7.91
CA PHE A 9 8.99 -9.03 8.60
C PHE A 9 10.15 -9.04 7.63
N CYS A 10 10.97 -7.99 7.60
CA CYS A 10 12.14 -7.95 6.74
C CYS A 10 13.09 -9.11 7.05
N ASP A 11 13.82 -9.57 6.03
CA ASP A 11 14.80 -10.64 6.15
C ASP A 11 16.04 -10.19 5.38
N GLY A 12 17.09 -9.84 6.13
CA GLY A 12 18.29 -9.16 5.64
C GLY A 12 18.06 -7.66 5.43
N ASP A 13 17.70 -7.28 4.20
CA ASP A 13 17.58 -5.89 3.79
C ASP A 13 16.29 -5.23 4.31
N VAL A 14 16.38 -3.93 4.61
CA VAL A 14 15.23 -3.06 4.90
C VAL A 14 15.00 -2.13 3.72
N ASP A 15 13.85 -2.27 3.09
CA ASP A 15 13.49 -1.61 1.82
C ASP A 15 12.99 -0.17 2.03
N TYR A 16 12.39 0.12 3.19
CA TYR A 16 11.83 1.44 3.50
C TYR A 16 11.78 1.72 5.01
N ALA A 17 11.81 3.00 5.36
CA ALA A 17 11.64 3.45 6.74
C ALA A 17 10.23 3.07 7.24
N GLY A 18 10.16 2.34 8.35
CA GLY A 18 8.91 1.84 8.93
C GLY A 18 8.54 0.40 8.52
N GLN A 19 9.36 -0.28 7.71
CA GLN A 19 9.19 -1.72 7.48
C GLN A 19 9.42 -2.50 8.79
N ALA A 20 8.53 -3.44 9.10
CA ALA A 20 8.63 -4.21 10.32
C ALA A 20 9.82 -5.18 10.26
N VAL A 21 10.62 -5.22 11.32
CA VAL A 21 11.73 -6.18 11.50
C VAL A 21 11.29 -7.41 12.31
N GLY A 22 10.28 -7.25 13.17
CA GLY A 22 9.76 -8.32 14.00
C GLY A 22 8.57 -7.86 14.82
N LEU A 23 8.10 -8.73 15.72
CA LEU A 23 6.97 -8.48 16.61
C LEU A 23 7.32 -8.92 18.03
N ILE A 24 7.11 -8.03 19.00
CA ILE A 24 7.22 -8.35 20.42
C ILE A 24 5.87 -8.84 20.95
N ILE A 25 5.89 -9.93 21.71
CA ILE A 25 4.71 -10.51 22.36
C ILE A 25 4.91 -10.41 23.87
N ALA A 26 3.91 -9.86 24.57
CA ALA A 26 3.90 -9.76 26.03
C ALA A 26 2.49 -9.95 26.59
N ASN A 27 2.39 -10.09 27.92
CA ASN A 27 1.09 -10.24 28.60
C ASN A 27 0.23 -8.96 28.57
N THR A 28 0.84 -7.79 28.35
CA THR A 28 0.14 -6.51 28.22
C THR A 28 0.73 -5.69 27.06
N GLN A 29 -0.08 -4.81 26.49
CA GLN A 29 0.36 -3.89 25.43
C GLN A 29 1.52 -3.00 25.91
N SER A 30 1.43 -2.47 27.14
CA SER A 30 2.46 -1.58 27.69
C SER A 30 3.83 -2.26 27.80
N LEU A 31 3.86 -3.54 28.19
CA LEU A 31 5.10 -4.31 28.26
C LEU A 31 5.65 -4.61 26.87
N ALA A 32 4.80 -4.89 25.89
CA ALA A 32 5.24 -5.09 24.51
C ALA A 32 5.84 -3.82 23.91
N ASP A 33 5.21 -2.66 24.15
CA ASP A 33 5.68 -1.36 23.68
C ASP A 33 7.03 -0.99 24.33
N GLU A 34 7.14 -1.11 25.66
CA GLU A 34 8.39 -0.83 26.39
C GLU A 34 9.53 -1.77 25.96
N ALA A 35 9.23 -3.05 25.73
CA ALA A 35 10.22 -4.01 25.26
C ALA A 35 10.64 -3.73 23.81
N ALA A 36 9.72 -3.29 22.94
CA ALA A 36 10.04 -2.92 21.56
C ALA A 36 11.00 -1.72 21.50
N GLU A 37 10.84 -0.71 22.37
CA GLU A 37 11.76 0.44 22.46
C GLU A 37 13.19 0.07 22.88
N LYS A 38 13.36 -1.07 23.56
CA LYS A 38 14.68 -1.57 23.98
C LYS A 38 15.41 -2.35 22.90
N VAL A 39 14.73 -2.72 21.81
CA VAL A 39 15.35 -3.45 20.70
C VAL A 39 16.29 -2.51 19.95
N LYS A 40 17.57 -2.91 19.86
CA LYS A 40 18.58 -2.17 19.09
C LYS A 40 18.82 -2.88 17.77
N ILE A 41 18.59 -2.14 16.67
CA ILE A 41 18.83 -2.61 15.31
C ILE A 41 20.01 -1.82 14.75
N THR A 42 21.02 -2.53 14.26
CA THR A 42 22.18 -1.94 13.58
C THR A 42 22.01 -2.11 12.09
N TYR A 43 22.14 -1.03 11.34
CA TYR A 43 22.10 -1.02 9.88
C TYR A 43 23.52 -0.85 9.34
N THR A 44 23.87 -1.62 8.31
CA THR A 44 25.13 -1.49 7.56
C THR A 44 24.82 -1.35 6.07
N ASP A 45 25.82 -0.95 5.28
CA ASP A 45 25.72 -0.93 3.81
C ASP A 45 24.55 -0.09 3.26
N CYS A 46 24.20 0.98 3.99
CA CYS A 46 23.09 1.87 3.67
C CYS A 46 23.29 2.53 2.29
N LYS A 47 22.35 2.28 1.38
CA LYS A 47 22.30 2.93 0.07
C LYS A 47 21.59 4.27 0.16
N THR A 48 21.85 5.16 -0.79
CA THR A 48 21.06 6.39 -0.94
C THR A 48 19.65 6.00 -1.40
N PRO A 49 18.58 6.31 -0.64
CA PRO A 49 17.24 5.91 -1.02
C PRO A 49 16.69 6.82 -2.12
N ILE A 50 15.87 6.25 -2.99
CA ILE A 50 15.06 7.00 -3.96
C ILE A 50 13.75 7.37 -3.27
N ILE A 51 13.51 8.67 -3.08
CA ILE A 51 12.38 9.15 -2.26
C ILE A 51 11.36 9.90 -3.11
N SER A 52 11.82 10.80 -3.96
CA SER A 52 10.94 11.65 -4.78
C SER A 52 10.59 11.00 -6.12
N ILE A 53 9.52 11.47 -6.75
CA ILE A 53 9.16 11.07 -8.12
C ILE A 53 10.28 11.48 -9.08
N GLN A 54 10.87 12.66 -8.88
CA GLN A 54 11.98 13.16 -9.70
C GLN A 54 13.21 12.25 -9.57
N ASP A 55 13.57 11.84 -8.34
CA ASP A 55 14.70 10.92 -8.10
C ASP A 55 14.51 9.61 -8.88
N ALA A 56 13.28 9.08 -8.87
CA ALA A 56 12.94 7.85 -9.58
C ALA A 56 13.01 8.02 -11.10
N ILE A 57 12.56 9.16 -11.63
CA ILE A 57 12.66 9.49 -13.06
C ILE A 57 14.13 9.61 -13.49
N GLU A 58 14.94 10.35 -12.74
CA GLU A 58 16.36 10.56 -13.03
C GLU A 58 17.15 9.25 -12.97
N ALA A 59 16.83 8.37 -12.00
CA ALA A 59 17.43 7.06 -11.86
C ALA A 59 16.85 5.99 -12.81
N SER A 60 15.83 6.33 -13.62
CA SER A 60 15.05 5.37 -14.41
C SER A 60 14.54 4.18 -13.59
N SER A 61 14.17 4.44 -12.33
CA SER A 61 13.70 3.44 -11.36
C SER A 61 12.18 3.32 -11.45
N PHE A 62 11.72 2.46 -12.35
CA PHE A 62 10.30 2.19 -12.56
C PHE A 62 9.98 0.72 -12.30
N PHE A 63 8.76 0.44 -11.85
CA PHE A 63 8.25 -0.92 -11.86
C PHE A 63 8.06 -1.40 -13.30
N SER A 64 8.26 -2.70 -13.54
CA SER A 64 8.13 -3.30 -14.87
C SER A 64 6.69 -3.26 -15.42
N GLU A 65 5.71 -3.19 -14.53
CA GLU A 65 4.29 -3.06 -14.84
C GLU A 65 3.98 -1.59 -15.17
N GLN A 66 4.29 -1.16 -16.40
CA GLN A 66 3.89 0.15 -16.91
C GLN A 66 2.56 0.05 -17.65
N ILE A 67 1.79 1.12 -17.64
CA ILE A 67 0.58 1.22 -18.45
C ILE A 67 1.00 1.33 -19.91
N VAL A 68 0.28 0.65 -20.79
CA VAL A 68 0.35 0.91 -22.24
C VAL A 68 -0.24 2.29 -22.51
N ASP A 69 0.47 3.13 -23.27
CA ASP A 69 -0.03 4.44 -23.69
C ASP A 69 -1.44 4.31 -24.29
N GLN A 70 -2.38 5.09 -23.76
CA GLN A 70 -3.74 5.12 -24.25
C GLN A 70 -3.91 6.32 -25.18
N VAL A 71 -4.11 6.03 -26.46
CA VAL A 71 -4.32 7.05 -27.49
C VAL A 71 -5.73 6.94 -28.03
N PHE A 72 -6.49 8.02 -27.91
CA PHE A 72 -7.83 8.16 -28.47
C PHE A 72 -7.83 9.24 -29.56
N GLY A 73 -8.25 8.89 -30.77
CA GLY A 73 -8.20 9.80 -31.92
C GLY A 73 -6.77 10.08 -32.39
N ASP A 74 -6.54 11.31 -32.87
CA ASP A 74 -5.24 11.79 -33.37
C ASP A 74 -4.83 13.06 -32.61
N PRO A 75 -4.34 12.92 -31.36
CA PRO A 75 -4.01 14.06 -30.52
C PRO A 75 -2.88 14.90 -31.10
N ASP A 76 -1.94 14.32 -31.84
CA ASP A 76 -0.84 15.04 -32.48
C ASP A 76 -1.34 16.02 -33.55
N ARG A 77 -2.24 15.55 -34.43
CA ARG A 77 -2.87 16.40 -35.44
C ARG A 77 -3.74 17.49 -34.81
N GLU A 78 -4.53 17.15 -33.81
CA GLU A 78 -5.42 18.13 -33.16
C GLU A 78 -4.63 19.16 -32.34
N MET A 79 -3.51 18.75 -31.73
CA MET A 79 -2.56 19.65 -31.07
C MET A 79 -1.89 20.60 -32.08
N ALA A 80 -1.44 20.10 -33.23
CA ALA A 80 -0.81 20.90 -34.27
C ALA A 80 -1.77 21.93 -34.90
N SER A 81 -3.08 21.63 -34.92
CA SER A 81 -4.13 22.51 -35.44
C SER A 81 -4.84 23.32 -34.35
N SER A 82 -4.30 23.38 -33.14
CA SER A 82 -4.84 24.19 -32.04
C SER A 82 -4.42 25.67 -32.17
N ALA A 83 -5.31 26.58 -31.78
CA ALA A 83 -5.03 28.01 -31.79
C ALA A 83 -4.03 28.38 -30.68
N HIS A 84 -4.16 27.73 -29.53
CA HIS A 84 -3.23 27.85 -28.41
C HIS A 84 -2.83 26.48 -27.90
N VAL A 85 -1.56 26.37 -27.51
CA VAL A 85 -0.99 25.18 -26.88
C VAL A 85 -0.42 25.60 -25.54
N ILE A 86 -0.90 24.97 -24.48
CA ILE A 86 -0.52 25.27 -23.10
C ILE A 86 0.17 24.03 -22.53
N SER A 87 1.34 24.23 -21.92
CA SER A 87 2.09 23.16 -21.26
C SER A 87 2.33 23.53 -19.81
N GLY A 88 2.36 22.51 -18.96
CA GLY A 88 2.64 22.69 -17.55
C GLY A 88 2.80 21.37 -16.82
N GLU A 89 3.00 21.50 -15.52
CA GLU A 89 3.02 20.37 -14.60
C GLU A 89 2.13 20.64 -13.40
N ILE A 90 1.56 19.58 -12.85
CA ILE A 90 0.80 19.60 -11.60
C ILE A 90 1.26 18.45 -10.72
N SER A 91 1.56 18.77 -9.46
CA SER A 91 1.94 17.78 -8.45
C SER A 91 0.86 17.70 -7.36
N LEU A 92 0.52 16.48 -6.95
CA LEU A 92 -0.35 16.21 -5.83
C LEU A 92 0.43 15.46 -4.76
N GLY A 93 0.37 15.94 -3.51
CA GLY A 93 1.04 15.32 -2.37
C GLY A 93 0.35 14.05 -1.87
N THR A 94 1.00 13.38 -0.93
CA THR A 94 0.44 12.18 -0.27
C THR A 94 -0.68 12.54 0.70
N GLN A 95 -1.60 11.61 0.93
CA GLN A 95 -2.67 11.77 1.92
C GLN A 95 -2.83 10.52 2.78
N HIS A 96 -2.76 10.67 4.10
CA HIS A 96 -3.05 9.58 5.04
C HIS A 96 -4.55 9.35 5.18
N HIS A 97 -4.93 8.10 5.42
CA HIS A 97 -6.33 7.69 5.61
C HIS A 97 -6.95 8.26 6.89
N ILE A 98 -6.18 8.35 7.98
CA ILE A 98 -6.60 8.83 9.31
C ILE A 98 -7.93 8.18 9.75
N HIS A 99 -8.00 6.85 9.67
CA HIS A 99 -9.10 6.12 10.29
C HIS A 99 -8.96 6.15 11.82
N MET A 100 -10.04 6.50 12.52
CA MET A 100 -10.02 6.68 13.98
C MET A 100 -9.71 5.38 14.74
N GLU A 101 -10.15 4.25 14.21
CA GLU A 101 -9.69 2.92 14.64
C GLU A 101 -8.43 2.55 13.84
N THR A 102 -7.27 2.47 14.49
CA THR A 102 -6.03 1.93 13.88
C THR A 102 -6.18 0.46 13.47
N HIS A 103 -5.22 -0.09 12.75
CA HIS A 103 -5.26 -1.54 12.47
C HIS A 103 -5.27 -2.34 13.76
N ALA A 104 -6.20 -3.28 13.83
CA ALA A 104 -6.40 -4.15 14.97
C ALA A 104 -6.80 -5.55 14.49
N CYS A 105 -6.28 -6.56 15.18
CA CYS A 105 -6.58 -7.96 14.94
C CYS A 105 -6.56 -8.73 16.27
N LEU A 106 -7.43 -9.71 16.39
CA LEU A 106 -7.43 -10.74 17.44
C LEU A 106 -7.43 -12.09 16.74
N CYS A 107 -6.46 -12.93 17.05
CA CYS A 107 -6.35 -14.30 16.54
C CYS A 107 -6.49 -15.27 17.72
N ILE A 108 -7.36 -16.28 17.57
CA ILE A 108 -7.65 -17.30 18.57
C ILE A 108 -7.35 -18.66 17.91
N PRO A 109 -6.25 -19.34 18.29
CA PRO A 109 -5.93 -20.66 17.75
C PRO A 109 -6.83 -21.72 18.39
N GLY A 110 -7.40 -22.60 17.55
CA GLY A 110 -8.04 -23.86 17.93
C GLY A 110 -7.15 -25.06 17.61
N GLU A 111 -7.74 -26.27 17.53
CA GLU A 111 -6.99 -27.50 17.23
C GLU A 111 -6.54 -27.57 15.76
N GLU A 112 -7.45 -27.32 14.81
CA GLU A 112 -7.18 -27.34 13.36
C GLU A 112 -7.56 -26.02 12.65
N GLU A 113 -8.10 -25.08 13.41
CA GLU A 113 -8.67 -23.83 12.91
C GLU A 113 -8.07 -22.62 13.62
N LEU A 114 -8.04 -21.49 12.91
CA LEU A 114 -7.64 -20.19 13.43
C LEU A 114 -8.78 -19.21 13.22
N GLU A 115 -9.37 -18.77 14.33
CA GLU A 115 -10.41 -17.74 14.32
C GLU A 115 -9.74 -16.35 14.38
N VAL A 116 -10.12 -15.47 13.46
CA VAL A 116 -9.49 -14.17 13.26
C VAL A 116 -10.54 -13.08 13.24
N TYR A 117 -10.46 -12.14 14.17
CA TYR A 117 -11.27 -10.92 14.19
C TYR A 117 -10.41 -9.75 13.75
N ALA A 118 -10.62 -9.27 12.54
CA ALA A 118 -9.78 -8.22 11.94
C ALA A 118 -10.61 -6.99 11.54
N ALA A 119 -10.04 -5.81 11.79
CA ALA A 119 -10.53 -4.57 11.19
C ALA A 119 -10.03 -4.50 9.74
N THR A 120 -10.79 -5.09 8.81
CA THR A 120 -10.44 -5.22 7.38
C THR A 120 -11.62 -4.90 6.45
N GLN A 121 -11.32 -4.36 5.27
CA GLN A 121 -12.27 -4.21 4.16
C GLN A 121 -12.26 -5.42 3.23
N TYR A 122 -11.21 -6.25 3.26
CA TYR A 122 -11.04 -7.38 2.36
C TYR A 122 -10.71 -8.66 3.12
N ILE A 123 -11.78 -9.37 3.53
CA ILE A 123 -11.71 -10.56 4.37
C ILE A 123 -10.97 -11.70 3.64
N ASP A 124 -11.25 -11.93 2.36
CA ASP A 124 -10.60 -12.97 1.56
C ASP A 124 -9.09 -12.74 1.43
N ALA A 125 -8.67 -11.51 1.12
CA ALA A 125 -7.24 -11.17 1.03
C ALA A 125 -6.54 -11.36 2.39
N THR A 126 -7.23 -11.05 3.49
CA THR A 126 -6.72 -11.27 4.85
C THR A 126 -6.56 -12.78 5.14
N GLN A 127 -7.59 -13.58 4.82
CA GLN A 127 -7.58 -15.04 4.99
C GLN A 127 -6.45 -15.68 4.18
N MET A 128 -6.33 -15.32 2.90
CA MET A 128 -5.31 -15.84 1.99
C MET A 128 -3.89 -15.50 2.49
N ALA A 129 -3.66 -14.25 2.93
CA ALA A 129 -2.35 -13.83 3.43
C ALA A 129 -1.96 -14.61 4.70
N ILE A 130 -2.91 -14.84 5.62
CA ILE A 130 -2.67 -15.62 6.84
C ILE A 130 -2.38 -17.07 6.49
N ALA A 131 -3.23 -17.71 5.67
CA ALA A 131 -3.07 -19.10 5.27
C ALA A 131 -1.72 -19.33 4.55
N GLN A 132 -1.33 -18.40 3.68
CA GLN A 132 -0.06 -18.45 2.96
C GLN A 132 1.14 -18.39 3.91
N VAL A 133 1.15 -17.45 4.87
CA VAL A 133 2.30 -17.27 5.77
C VAL A 133 2.40 -18.39 6.81
N LEU A 134 1.26 -18.89 7.31
CA LEU A 134 1.24 -20.04 8.22
C LEU A 134 1.44 -21.38 7.49
N ASN A 135 1.41 -21.40 6.16
CA ASN A 135 1.45 -22.60 5.34
C ASN A 135 0.38 -23.62 5.73
N ILE A 136 -0.86 -23.15 5.91
CA ILE A 136 -2.04 -23.98 6.23
C ILE A 136 -3.13 -23.80 5.18
N PRO A 137 -4.08 -24.73 5.04
CA PRO A 137 -5.21 -24.57 4.13
C PRO A 137 -6.05 -23.34 4.47
N ALA A 138 -6.49 -22.58 3.46
CA ALA A 138 -7.34 -21.39 3.68
C ALA A 138 -8.63 -21.71 4.46
N LYS A 139 -9.19 -22.92 4.29
CA LYS A 139 -10.36 -23.39 5.05
C LYS A 139 -10.14 -23.44 6.57
N SER A 140 -8.89 -23.54 7.02
CA SER A 140 -8.51 -23.54 8.44
C SER A 140 -8.42 -22.13 9.02
N VAL A 141 -8.65 -21.07 8.24
CA VAL A 141 -8.61 -19.68 8.71
C VAL A 141 -10.00 -19.06 8.55
N GLN A 142 -10.63 -18.69 9.65
CA GLN A 142 -11.95 -18.06 9.66
C GLN A 142 -11.83 -16.59 10.04
N VAL A 143 -11.95 -15.69 9.05
CA VAL A 143 -11.81 -14.25 9.27
C VAL A 143 -13.19 -13.60 9.38
N THR A 144 -13.43 -12.90 10.49
CA THR A 144 -14.64 -12.16 10.79
C THR A 144 -14.34 -10.66 10.95
N CYS A 145 -15.07 -9.82 10.22
CA CYS A 145 -15.06 -8.37 10.42
C CYS A 145 -16.48 -7.93 10.80
N LYS A 146 -16.68 -7.48 12.06
CA LYS A 146 -17.98 -6.96 12.50
C LYS A 146 -18.25 -5.55 11.98
N ARG A 147 -17.25 -4.68 12.09
CA ARG A 147 -17.23 -3.29 11.57
C ARG A 147 -15.79 -2.78 11.52
N CYS A 148 -15.55 -1.71 10.76
CA CYS A 148 -14.34 -0.89 10.83
C CYS A 148 -14.67 0.51 11.35
N GLY A 149 -13.88 1.04 12.27
CA GLY A 149 -13.93 2.44 12.71
C GLY A 149 -13.24 3.40 11.75
N GLY A 150 -13.67 3.39 10.48
CA GLY A 150 -13.01 4.06 9.36
C GLY A 150 -12.02 3.13 8.65
N ALA A 151 -11.83 3.34 7.34
CA ALA A 151 -10.96 2.52 6.51
C ALA A 151 -10.37 3.28 5.30
N TYR A 152 -11.24 3.84 4.45
CA TYR A 152 -10.88 4.72 3.33
C TYR A 152 -9.91 4.10 2.30
N GLY A 153 -9.92 2.77 2.14
CA GLY A 153 -8.99 2.03 1.28
C GLY A 153 -7.79 1.45 2.05
N GLY A 154 -7.36 2.11 3.13
CA GLY A 154 -6.20 1.69 3.92
C GLY A 154 -6.36 0.35 4.64
N LYS A 155 -7.59 -0.17 4.78
CA LYS A 155 -7.85 -1.49 5.37
C LYS A 155 -8.22 -2.56 4.33
N ALA A 156 -8.03 -2.31 3.04
CA ALA A 156 -8.23 -3.32 2.00
C ALA A 156 -7.08 -4.35 2.00
N ILE A 157 -5.85 -3.94 1.65
CA ILE A 157 -4.71 -4.85 1.57
C ILE A 157 -3.72 -4.64 2.72
N ARG A 158 -3.39 -3.40 3.08
CA ARG A 158 -2.40 -3.10 4.15
C ARG A 158 -2.77 -3.68 5.51
N GLY A 159 -4.07 -3.85 5.79
CA GLY A 159 -4.56 -4.49 7.01
C GLY A 159 -4.13 -5.96 7.16
N SER A 160 -3.81 -6.64 6.06
CA SER A 160 -3.30 -8.01 6.08
C SER A 160 -1.94 -8.10 6.77
N VAL A 161 -1.07 -7.08 6.68
CA VAL A 161 0.24 -7.12 7.36
C VAL A 161 0.07 -7.22 8.88
N ASN A 162 -0.84 -6.43 9.45
CA ASN A 162 -1.19 -6.50 10.87
C ASN A 162 -1.82 -7.85 11.25
N SER A 163 -2.78 -8.31 10.44
CA SER A 163 -3.53 -9.53 10.76
C SER A 163 -2.66 -10.79 10.65
N THR A 164 -1.78 -10.84 9.65
CA THR A 164 -0.83 -11.94 9.46
C THR A 164 0.23 -11.97 10.55
N ALA A 165 0.79 -10.81 10.95
CA ALA A 165 1.72 -10.77 12.08
C ALA A 165 1.06 -11.26 13.39
N CYS A 166 -0.20 -10.87 13.63
CA CYS A 166 -1.00 -11.34 14.76
C CYS A 166 -1.26 -12.86 14.70
N ALA A 167 -1.56 -13.38 13.50
CA ALA A 167 -1.79 -14.80 13.27
C ALA A 167 -0.52 -15.65 13.51
N VAL A 168 0.64 -15.19 13.02
CA VAL A 168 1.94 -15.85 13.30
C VAL A 168 2.20 -15.92 14.80
N ALA A 169 1.99 -14.81 15.53
CA ALA A 169 2.14 -14.79 16.98
C ALA A 169 1.18 -15.77 17.68
N ALA A 170 -0.10 -15.77 17.32
CA ALA A 170 -1.08 -16.69 17.91
C ALA A 170 -0.74 -18.16 17.62
N TYR A 171 -0.33 -18.46 16.40
CA TYR A 171 0.04 -19.80 15.95
C TYR A 171 1.27 -20.33 16.69
N VAL A 172 2.34 -19.53 16.78
CA VAL A 172 3.59 -19.91 17.48
C VAL A 172 3.37 -20.07 18.98
N MET A 173 2.59 -19.17 19.60
CA MET A 173 2.34 -19.21 21.03
C MET A 173 1.28 -20.24 21.43
N ASN A 174 0.52 -20.76 20.47
CA ASN A 174 -0.71 -21.54 20.67
C ASN A 174 -1.64 -20.91 21.73
N ARG A 175 -1.80 -19.59 21.66
CA ARG A 175 -2.60 -18.78 22.59
C ARG A 175 -3.29 -17.64 21.84
N PRO A 176 -4.44 -17.16 22.34
CA PRO A 176 -5.06 -15.96 21.80
C PRO A 176 -4.08 -14.78 21.84
N VAL A 177 -3.89 -14.10 20.70
CA VAL A 177 -3.07 -12.90 20.57
C VAL A 177 -3.90 -11.77 20.00
N ARG A 178 -3.79 -10.59 20.61
CA ARG A 178 -4.38 -9.35 20.09
C ARG A 178 -3.26 -8.40 19.71
N LEU A 179 -3.32 -7.87 18.50
CA LEU A 179 -2.41 -6.84 18.00
C LEU A 179 -3.22 -5.60 17.61
N ARG A 180 -2.93 -4.48 18.27
CA ARG A 180 -3.44 -3.15 17.92
C ARG A 180 -2.25 -2.24 17.67
N MET A 181 -2.17 -1.65 16.48
CA MET A 181 -1.15 -0.64 16.21
C MET A 181 -1.47 0.64 16.99
N ASN A 182 -0.43 1.23 17.61
CA ASN A 182 -0.53 2.61 18.06
C ASN A 182 -0.60 3.56 16.85
N PHE A 183 -1.05 4.79 17.07
CA PHE A 183 -1.28 5.74 15.98
C PHE A 183 0.01 6.10 15.22
N LYS A 184 1.14 6.25 15.91
CA LYS A 184 2.44 6.56 15.30
C LYS A 184 2.88 5.45 14.35
N THR A 185 2.91 4.20 14.82
CA THR A 185 3.26 3.03 14.00
C THR A 185 2.30 2.86 12.82
N ASN A 186 1.00 3.10 13.03
CA ASN A 186 0.02 3.07 11.95
C ASN A 186 0.33 4.11 10.86
N MET A 187 0.73 5.32 11.24
CA MET A 187 1.05 6.39 10.28
C MET A 187 2.39 6.16 9.56
N GLU A 188 3.34 5.48 10.20
CA GLU A 188 4.66 5.18 9.64
C GLU A 188 4.64 3.96 8.71
N MET A 189 3.93 2.89 9.09
CA MET A 189 3.99 1.59 8.42
C MET A 189 2.92 1.40 7.33
N VAL A 190 1.75 2.01 7.50
CA VAL A 190 0.61 1.77 6.61
C VAL A 190 0.71 2.68 5.39
N GLY A 191 0.41 2.10 4.23
CA GLY A 191 0.32 2.84 2.97
C GLY A 191 -0.64 4.03 3.05
N LYS A 192 -0.45 4.96 2.12
CA LYS A 192 -1.19 6.22 1.99
C LYS A 192 -1.52 6.45 0.52
N ARG A 193 -2.37 7.43 0.22
CA ARG A 193 -2.52 7.85 -1.18
C ARG A 193 -1.15 8.26 -1.73
N PHE A 194 -0.79 7.69 -2.86
CA PHE A 194 0.46 8.01 -3.53
C PHE A 194 0.49 9.46 -3.99
N PRO A 195 1.66 10.12 -3.99
CA PRO A 195 1.80 11.40 -4.63
C PRO A 195 1.83 11.22 -6.14
N TYR A 196 1.35 12.21 -6.88
CA TYR A 196 1.32 12.20 -8.34
C TYR A 196 2.06 13.41 -8.90
N LEU A 197 2.69 13.21 -10.06
CA LEU A 197 3.20 14.28 -10.92
C LEU A 197 2.61 14.08 -12.30
N ALA A 198 1.89 15.06 -12.80
CA ALA A 198 1.35 15.05 -14.16
C ALA A 198 2.00 16.17 -14.97
N LYS A 199 2.62 15.82 -16.09
CA LYS A 199 3.12 16.74 -17.11
C LYS A 199 2.12 16.73 -18.25
N TYR A 200 1.64 17.90 -18.65
CA TYR A 200 0.58 18.00 -19.64
C TYR A 200 0.90 18.99 -20.75
N LYS A 201 0.32 18.72 -21.90
CA LYS A 201 0.19 19.64 -23.03
C LYS A 201 -1.26 19.61 -23.49
N VAL A 202 -1.85 20.79 -23.66
CA VAL A 202 -3.27 20.95 -23.98
C VAL A 202 -3.42 21.89 -25.15
N GLY A 203 -4.11 21.44 -26.19
CA GLY A 203 -4.46 22.21 -27.37
C GLY A 203 -5.90 22.72 -27.28
N VAL A 204 -6.10 24.02 -27.50
CA VAL A 204 -7.42 24.67 -27.48
C VAL A 204 -7.68 25.58 -28.69
N THR A 205 -8.94 25.82 -29.01
CA THR A 205 -9.36 26.84 -29.98
C THR A 205 -9.23 28.26 -29.42
N SER A 206 -9.42 29.28 -30.25
CA SER A 206 -9.46 30.70 -29.84
C SER A 206 -10.59 30.98 -28.84
N GLU A 207 -11.66 30.21 -28.87
CA GLU A 207 -12.82 30.28 -27.97
C GLU A 207 -12.60 29.47 -26.69
N GLY A 208 -11.45 28.78 -26.55
CA GLY A 208 -11.10 27.98 -25.39
C GLY A 208 -11.64 26.54 -25.39
N LEU A 209 -12.11 26.03 -26.54
CA LEU A 209 -12.59 24.64 -26.64
C LEU A 209 -11.41 23.66 -26.70
N LEU A 210 -11.48 22.59 -25.90
CA LEU A 210 -10.46 21.54 -25.84
C LEU A 210 -10.42 20.72 -27.13
N LYS A 211 -9.24 20.60 -27.73
CA LYS A 211 -9.00 19.82 -28.95
C LYS A 211 -8.16 18.57 -28.70
N ALA A 212 -7.10 18.70 -27.93
CA ALA A 212 -6.15 17.64 -27.68
C ALA A 212 -5.57 17.74 -26.26
N VAL A 213 -5.30 16.58 -25.66
CA VAL A 213 -4.59 16.45 -24.39
C VAL A 213 -3.52 15.39 -24.56
N ASP A 214 -2.29 15.77 -24.24
CA ASP A 214 -1.17 14.85 -24.04
C ASP A 214 -0.76 14.95 -22.57
N LEU A 215 -0.79 13.82 -21.87
CA LEU A 215 -0.65 13.73 -20.43
C LEU A 215 0.27 12.56 -20.07
N THR A 216 1.43 12.89 -19.50
CA THR A 216 2.29 11.89 -18.83
C THR A 216 2.13 12.04 -17.33
N TYR A 217 1.78 10.96 -16.63
CA TYR A 217 1.71 10.98 -15.17
C TYR A 217 2.63 9.94 -14.54
N TYR A 218 3.17 10.32 -13.40
CA TYR A 218 4.03 9.51 -12.54
C TYR A 218 3.40 9.45 -11.16
N THR A 219 3.60 8.33 -10.47
CA THR A 219 3.20 8.15 -9.08
C THR A 219 4.30 7.43 -8.32
N ALA A 220 4.58 7.85 -7.09
CA ALA A 220 5.53 7.13 -6.23
C ALA A 220 4.80 6.01 -5.49
N CYS A 221 4.86 4.78 -6.01
CA CYS A 221 4.22 3.60 -5.41
C CYS A 221 4.90 3.10 -4.12
N GLY A 222 6.07 3.62 -3.77
CA GLY A 222 6.88 3.09 -2.66
C GLY A 222 7.72 1.88 -3.10
N ASN A 223 7.92 0.91 -2.22
CA ASN A 223 8.78 -0.27 -2.49
C ASN A 223 8.07 -1.40 -3.25
N ALA A 224 6.74 -1.33 -3.40
CA ALA A 224 5.92 -2.34 -4.05
C ALA A 224 4.77 -1.69 -4.82
N THR A 225 4.23 -2.37 -5.83
CA THR A 225 3.04 -1.91 -6.57
C THR A 225 1.73 -2.18 -5.83
N THR A 226 1.79 -2.75 -4.62
CA THR A 226 0.61 -3.02 -3.80
C THR A 226 -0.21 -1.75 -3.57
N ASP A 227 -1.52 -1.85 -3.75
CA ASP A 227 -2.48 -0.73 -3.73
C ASP A 227 -2.34 0.30 -4.87
N SER A 228 -1.38 0.13 -5.80
CA SER A 228 -1.31 0.96 -7.01
C SER A 228 -2.40 0.57 -7.99
N LEU A 229 -3.32 1.50 -8.22
CA LEU A 229 -4.38 1.36 -9.22
C LEU A 229 -3.96 1.89 -10.60
N LEU A 230 -2.70 2.30 -10.77
CA LEU A 230 -2.21 2.88 -12.02
C LEU A 230 -2.50 1.94 -13.19
N ALA A 231 -2.08 0.68 -13.07
CA ALA A 231 -2.31 -0.35 -14.10
C ALA A 231 -3.80 -0.63 -14.41
N TYR A 232 -4.72 -0.22 -13.55
CA TYR A 232 -6.16 -0.40 -13.71
C TYR A 232 -6.90 0.86 -14.17
N PHE A 233 -6.19 1.99 -14.29
CA PHE A 233 -6.79 3.26 -14.69
C PHE A 233 -7.44 3.19 -16.08
N SER A 234 -6.80 2.45 -17.00
CA SER A 234 -7.31 2.17 -18.34
C SER A 234 -8.68 1.48 -18.36
N VAL A 235 -9.01 0.69 -17.33
CA VAL A 235 -10.28 -0.04 -17.20
C VAL A 235 -11.36 0.81 -16.55
N MET A 236 -10.98 1.88 -15.83
CA MET A 236 -11.90 2.76 -15.12
C MET A 236 -12.26 4.04 -15.88
N MET A 237 -11.57 4.33 -16.99
CA MET A 237 -11.86 5.49 -17.85
C MET A 237 -12.94 5.26 -18.91
N ASP A 238 -13.41 4.01 -19.10
CA ASP A 238 -14.61 3.73 -19.88
C ASP A 238 -15.86 4.09 -19.07
N ASN A 239 -16.23 5.37 -19.06
CA ASN A 239 -17.58 5.86 -18.76
C ASN A 239 -17.98 6.91 -19.81
#